data_AF-G0RGW9-F1
#
_entry.id   AF-G0RGW9-F1
#
_cell.length_a   1.000
_cell.length_b   1.000
_cell.length_c   1.000
_cell.angle_alpha   90.00
_cell.angle_beta   90.00
_cell.angle_gamma   90.00
#
_symmetry.space_group_name_H-M   'P 1'
#
loop_
_entity.id
_entity.type
_entity.pdbx_description
1 polymer ?
#
loop_
_entity_poly.entity_id
_entity_poly.type
_entity_poly.pdbx_seq_one_letter_code
_entity_poly.pdbx_strand_id
1 'polypeptide(L)'
;MAPLTEDEEHELAQQILNQLAQTPYACSALTKLSGGTANFLYRGVLLRPLKVEADTKAAQTVIIKRSTGFAAVNRDFPLDVSRCVFEETMLHALDGHSYTIITSSGPTMVMAPRCYMFDRDTHTQVHQDFPDTIDLISLLQSTNIEQILPGSSSRSVGYALGSWLRFFHNWTSEPAQAELRKSIGPNEGMRRLKCLITYGSFIEILERHPETVEGHRETLEAVRSAMKYEFEREPTECDDIRGIIHGDFWAGNVLLPNSPCHETTAPQEPNKLAIIDWENVQFGHRAVDIGGMLADLYERKHFKDVAASIPIMQGFIEGYGPLSEELAFSTAIHVGVHLICWYYRRDRNAPLPYPLPKVLDVLTLGRDFIVRGWTKDKTWFGSSVLAPLFACK
;
A
#
# COMPACT_ATOMS: atom_id res chain seq x y z
N MET A 1 8.12 -2.22 -20.87
CA MET A 1 7.07 -3.11 -20.33
C MET A 1 6.33 -3.77 -21.48
N ALA A 2 5.75 -4.97 -21.32
CA ALA A 2 5.00 -5.68 -22.36
C ALA A 2 3.53 -5.92 -21.93
N PRO A 3 2.66 -4.90 -21.94
CA PRO A 3 1.23 -5.07 -21.63
C PRO A 3 0.50 -5.83 -22.76
N LEU A 4 -0.74 -6.24 -22.50
CA LEU A 4 -1.62 -6.78 -23.55
C LEU A 4 -1.88 -5.73 -24.64
N THR A 5 -2.17 -6.19 -25.85
CA THR A 5 -2.63 -5.33 -26.95
C THR A 5 -4.05 -4.82 -26.67
N GLU A 6 -4.46 -3.75 -27.34
CA GLU A 6 -5.83 -3.21 -27.19
C GLU A 6 -6.90 -4.26 -27.54
N ASP A 7 -6.65 -5.09 -28.56
CA ASP A 7 -7.56 -6.18 -28.94
C ASP A 7 -7.66 -7.27 -27.86
N GLU A 8 -6.53 -7.69 -27.28
CA GLU A 8 -6.49 -8.66 -26.18
C GLU A 8 -7.22 -8.11 -24.94
N GLU A 9 -7.07 -6.82 -24.64
CA GLU A 9 -7.78 -6.17 -23.54
C GLU A 9 -9.28 -6.05 -23.78
N HIS A 10 -9.70 -5.77 -25.03
CA HIS A 10 -11.11 -5.75 -25.41
C HIS A 10 -11.74 -7.13 -25.29
N GLU A 11 -11.05 -8.17 -25.75
CA GLU A 11 -11.50 -9.55 -25.61
C GLU A 11 -11.67 -9.94 -24.13
N LEU A 12 -10.69 -9.59 -23.29
CA LEU A 12 -10.77 -9.84 -21.85
C LEU A 12 -11.97 -9.15 -21.20
N ALA A 13 -12.22 -7.88 -21.55
CA ALA A 13 -13.38 -7.14 -21.07
C ALA A 13 -14.70 -7.80 -21.49
N GLN A 14 -14.79 -8.28 -22.74
CA GLN A 14 -15.97 -8.98 -23.23
C GLN A 14 -16.18 -10.33 -22.52
N GLN A 15 -15.10 -11.08 -22.24
CA GLN A 15 -15.16 -12.30 -21.46
C GLN A 15 -15.69 -12.05 -20.04
N ILE A 16 -15.22 -10.97 -19.39
CA ILE A 16 -15.71 -10.54 -18.07
C ILE A 16 -17.21 -10.20 -18.12
N LEU A 17 -17.66 -9.43 -19.12
CA LEU A 17 -19.09 -9.11 -19.28
C LEU A 17 -19.95 -10.37 -19.43
N ASN A 18 -19.51 -11.30 -20.27
CA ASN A 18 -20.22 -12.56 -20.50
C ASN A 18 -20.29 -13.41 -19.22
N GLN A 19 -19.19 -13.47 -18.47
CA GLN A 19 -19.11 -14.19 -17.19
C GLN A 19 -20.07 -13.59 -16.15
N LEU A 20 -20.12 -12.27 -16.03
CA LEU A 20 -20.96 -11.60 -15.04
C LEU A 20 -22.45 -11.57 -15.43
N ALA A 21 -22.81 -11.84 -16.68
CA ALA A 21 -24.17 -11.67 -17.22
C ALA A 21 -25.27 -12.43 -16.46
N GLN A 22 -24.95 -13.58 -15.87
CA GLN A 22 -25.90 -14.41 -15.10
C GLN A 22 -25.80 -14.21 -13.58
N THR A 23 -24.97 -13.26 -13.14
CA THR A 23 -24.76 -12.95 -11.73
C THR A 23 -25.55 -11.70 -11.33
N PRO A 24 -25.75 -11.43 -10.03
CA PRO A 24 -26.26 -10.13 -9.56
C PRO A 24 -25.40 -8.92 -9.96
N TYR A 25 -24.18 -9.15 -10.43
CA TYR A 25 -23.18 -8.14 -10.78
C TYR A 25 -23.06 -7.91 -12.29
N ALA A 26 -24.05 -8.37 -13.07
CA ALA A 26 -24.10 -8.16 -14.51
C ALA A 26 -23.98 -6.66 -14.86
N CYS A 27 -23.05 -6.32 -15.75
CA CYS A 27 -22.73 -4.94 -16.10
C CYS A 27 -23.19 -4.59 -17.52
N SER A 28 -23.60 -3.34 -17.74
CA SER A 28 -23.89 -2.78 -19.06
C SER A 28 -22.63 -2.33 -19.79
N ALA A 29 -21.61 -1.91 -19.04
CA ALA A 29 -20.34 -1.45 -19.57
C ALA A 29 -19.22 -1.64 -18.53
N LEU A 30 -17.99 -1.79 -19.03
CA LEU A 30 -16.75 -1.77 -18.24
C LEU A 30 -15.90 -0.58 -18.66
N THR A 31 -15.40 0.16 -17.69
CA THR A 31 -14.38 1.20 -17.89
C THR A 31 -13.09 0.74 -17.25
N LYS A 32 -12.02 0.61 -18.03
CA LYS A 32 -10.69 0.26 -17.48
C LYS A 32 -10.23 1.35 -16.50
N LEU A 33 -9.73 0.93 -15.35
CA LEU A 33 -9.15 1.82 -14.36
C LEU A 33 -7.63 1.86 -14.49
N SER A 34 -7.06 3.04 -14.30
CA SER A 34 -5.62 3.22 -14.14
C SER A 34 -5.19 2.89 -12.71
N GLY A 35 -3.90 2.63 -12.50
CA GLY A 35 -3.29 2.47 -11.18
C GLY A 35 -2.97 1.02 -10.77
N GLY A 36 -3.67 0.02 -11.31
CA GLY A 36 -3.33 -1.40 -11.08
C GLY A 36 -2.12 -1.85 -11.90
N THR A 37 -1.06 -2.33 -11.24
CA THR A 37 0.13 -2.89 -11.94
C THR A 37 0.02 -4.40 -12.16
N ALA A 38 -0.55 -5.10 -11.18
CA ALA A 38 -0.64 -6.55 -11.16
C ALA A 38 -1.86 -7.12 -11.87
N ASN A 39 -3.02 -6.46 -11.79
CA ASN A 39 -4.30 -7.00 -12.25
C ASN A 39 -4.99 -6.10 -13.27
N PHE A 40 -5.84 -6.70 -14.09
CA PHE A 40 -6.73 -5.96 -14.97
C PHE A 40 -7.92 -5.46 -14.14
N LEU A 41 -8.03 -4.15 -14.02
CA LEU A 41 -8.98 -3.48 -13.14
C LEU A 41 -10.00 -2.71 -13.97
N TYR A 42 -11.29 -2.93 -13.69
CA TYR A 42 -12.40 -2.28 -14.37
C TYR A 42 -13.40 -1.74 -13.36
N ARG A 43 -14.01 -0.60 -13.66
CA ARG A 43 -15.26 -0.16 -13.06
C ARG A 43 -16.41 -0.63 -13.94
N GLY A 44 -17.26 -1.49 -13.39
CA GLY A 44 -18.47 -1.98 -14.04
C GLY A 44 -19.68 -1.13 -13.68
N VAL A 45 -20.49 -0.75 -14.67
CA VAL A 45 -21.80 -0.13 -14.45
C VAL A 45 -22.83 -1.24 -14.40
N LEU A 46 -23.49 -1.42 -13.25
CA LEU A 46 -24.43 -2.51 -13.03
C LEU A 46 -25.71 -2.33 -13.86
N LEU A 47 -26.23 -3.44 -14.40
CA LEU A 47 -27.56 -3.47 -15.03
C LEU A 47 -28.69 -3.27 -14.02
N ARG A 48 -28.47 -3.71 -12.77
CA ARG A 48 -29.40 -3.55 -11.65
C ARG A 48 -28.61 -3.06 -10.45
N PRO A 49 -29.00 -1.93 -9.84
CA PRO A 49 -28.32 -1.41 -8.66
C PRO A 49 -28.29 -2.44 -7.52
N LEU A 50 -27.15 -2.57 -6.84
CA LEU A 50 -27.08 -3.39 -5.63
C LEU A 50 -27.82 -2.68 -4.51
N LYS A 51 -28.79 -3.38 -3.91
CA LYS A 51 -29.40 -2.94 -2.66
C LYS A 51 -28.37 -3.13 -1.56
N VAL A 52 -27.76 -2.04 -1.14
CA VAL A 52 -26.96 -2.01 0.09
C VAL A 52 -27.94 -1.82 1.26
N GLU A 53 -27.56 -2.25 2.47
CA GLU A 53 -28.40 -2.22 3.68
C GLU A 53 -29.11 -0.87 3.93
N ALA A 54 -30.13 -0.91 4.80
CA ALA A 54 -31.32 -0.06 4.85
C ALA A 54 -31.19 1.49 4.91
N ASP A 55 -29.99 2.07 4.81
CA ASP A 55 -29.77 3.52 4.87
C ASP A 55 -28.74 4.05 3.84
N THR A 56 -28.39 3.26 2.83
CA THR A 56 -27.40 3.65 1.81
C THR A 56 -28.01 3.70 0.41
N LYS A 57 -27.56 4.67 -0.40
CA LYS A 57 -27.94 4.75 -1.82
C LYS A 57 -27.53 3.45 -2.51
N ALA A 58 -28.44 2.89 -3.32
CA ALA A 58 -28.16 1.68 -4.08
C ALA A 58 -26.91 1.87 -4.97
N ALA A 59 -25.93 0.98 -4.83
CA ALA A 59 -24.68 1.07 -5.56
C ALA A 59 -24.93 0.81 -7.05
N GLN A 60 -24.49 1.74 -7.89
CA GLN A 60 -24.65 1.68 -9.36
C GLN A 60 -23.45 1.04 -10.03
N THR A 61 -22.31 0.98 -9.34
CA THR A 61 -21.04 0.54 -9.88
C THR A 61 -20.36 -0.47 -8.94
N VAL A 62 -19.49 -1.27 -9.54
CA VAL A 62 -18.62 -2.24 -8.85
C VAL A 62 -17.22 -2.16 -9.41
N ILE A 63 -16.23 -2.57 -8.62
CA ILE A 63 -14.87 -2.79 -9.10
C ILE A 63 -14.73 -4.26 -9.47
N ILE A 64 -14.19 -4.53 -10.66
CA ILE A 64 -13.93 -5.88 -11.15
C ILE A 64 -12.43 -6.01 -11.32
N LYS A 65 -11.87 -7.03 -10.66
CA LYS A 65 -10.44 -7.33 -10.65
C LYS A 65 -10.23 -8.71 -11.25
N ARG A 66 -9.53 -8.76 -12.39
CA ARG A 66 -9.12 -10.02 -13.03
C ARG A 66 -7.64 -10.23 -12.77
N SER A 67 -7.33 -11.30 -12.04
CA SER A 67 -5.95 -11.75 -11.81
C SER A 67 -5.52 -12.76 -12.87
N THR A 68 -4.26 -12.66 -13.30
CA THR A 68 -3.62 -13.63 -14.19
C THR A 68 -2.31 -14.12 -13.58
N GLY A 69 -1.68 -15.12 -14.21
CA GLY A 69 -0.35 -15.63 -13.86
C GLY A 69 0.81 -14.68 -14.16
N PHE A 70 0.54 -13.42 -14.49
CA PHE A 70 1.52 -12.38 -14.80
C PHE A 70 1.00 -11.00 -14.38
N ALA A 71 1.87 -10.00 -14.36
CA ALA A 71 1.47 -8.62 -14.07
C ALA A 71 0.76 -7.97 -15.27
N ALA A 72 -0.40 -7.34 -15.06
CA ALA A 72 -1.16 -6.69 -16.14
C ALA A 72 -0.36 -5.69 -16.98
N VAL A 73 0.60 -4.98 -16.38
CA VAL A 73 1.47 -4.04 -17.10
C VAL A 73 2.62 -4.72 -17.85
N ASN A 74 2.92 -5.97 -17.55
CA ASN A 74 4.03 -6.70 -18.15
C ASN A 74 3.79 -8.22 -18.16
N ARG A 75 3.31 -8.77 -19.28
CA ARG A 75 3.04 -10.20 -19.45
C ARG A 75 4.27 -11.09 -19.24
N ASP A 76 5.46 -10.55 -19.46
CA ASP A 76 6.73 -11.26 -19.26
C ASP A 76 7.18 -11.28 -17.79
N PHE A 77 6.39 -10.74 -16.88
CA PHE A 77 6.64 -10.79 -15.43
C PHE A 77 5.66 -11.77 -14.77
N PRO A 78 6.07 -13.03 -14.52
CA PRO A 78 5.25 -14.02 -13.84
C PRO A 78 4.82 -13.53 -12.46
N LEU A 79 3.56 -13.75 -12.13
CA LEU A 79 2.97 -13.33 -10.87
C LEU A 79 2.02 -14.41 -10.38
N ASP A 80 2.20 -14.85 -9.14
CA ASP A 80 1.41 -15.93 -8.56
C ASP A 80 -0.08 -15.51 -8.50
N VAL A 81 -0.94 -16.26 -9.18
CA VAL A 81 -2.37 -15.96 -9.26
C VAL A 81 -3.10 -16.26 -7.95
N SER A 82 -2.54 -17.10 -7.07
CA SER A 82 -3.14 -17.42 -5.77
C SER A 82 -3.31 -16.21 -4.86
N ARG A 83 -2.62 -15.09 -5.15
CA ARG A 83 -2.78 -13.79 -4.47
C ARG A 83 -4.25 -13.33 -4.35
N CYS A 84 -5.10 -13.62 -5.34
CA CYS A 84 -6.52 -13.27 -5.28
C CYS A 84 -7.31 -14.09 -4.23
N VAL A 85 -6.86 -15.32 -3.91
CA VAL A 85 -7.45 -16.14 -2.84
C VAL A 85 -7.14 -15.54 -1.47
N PHE A 86 -5.92 -15.03 -1.28
CA PHE A 86 -5.52 -14.37 -0.04
C PHE A 86 -6.22 -13.01 0.12
N GLU A 87 -6.39 -12.26 -0.98
CA GLU A 87 -7.22 -11.05 -1.01
C GLU A 87 -8.67 -11.34 -0.59
N GLU A 88 -9.32 -12.35 -1.18
CA GLU A 88 -10.68 -12.76 -0.80
C GLU A 88 -10.75 -13.10 0.70
N THR A 89 -9.79 -13.89 1.18
CA THR A 89 -9.73 -14.32 2.59
C THR A 89 -9.64 -13.12 3.53
N MET A 90 -8.77 -12.14 3.22
CA MET A 90 -8.60 -10.95 4.04
C MET A 90 -9.81 -10.02 3.96
N LEU A 91 -10.36 -9.79 2.77
CA LEU A 91 -11.54 -8.93 2.60
C LEU A 91 -12.78 -9.51 3.29
N HIS A 92 -12.94 -10.83 3.34
CA HIS A 92 -13.98 -11.46 4.15
C HIS A 92 -13.77 -11.27 5.65
N ALA A 93 -12.52 -11.36 6.13
CA ALA A 93 -12.22 -11.11 7.53
C ALA A 93 -12.48 -9.65 7.94
N LEU A 94 -12.27 -8.71 7.02
CA LEU A 94 -12.49 -7.28 7.22
C LEU A 94 -13.92 -6.83 6.90
N ASP A 95 -14.76 -7.68 6.32
CA ASP A 95 -16.13 -7.30 5.94
C ASP A 95 -16.92 -6.86 7.19
N GLY A 96 -17.67 -5.77 7.04
CA GLY A 96 -18.42 -5.13 8.12
C GLY A 96 -17.55 -4.42 9.18
N HIS A 97 -16.22 -4.50 9.11
CA HIS A 97 -15.33 -3.83 10.06
C HIS A 97 -14.96 -2.45 9.53
N SER A 98 -15.42 -1.42 10.25
CA SER A 98 -14.94 -0.05 10.09
C SER A 98 -14.39 0.43 11.41
N TYR A 99 -13.31 1.22 11.34
CA TYR A 99 -12.64 1.74 12.53
C TYR A 99 -12.71 3.25 12.53
N THR A 100 -13.40 3.81 13.52
CA THR A 100 -13.53 5.27 13.67
C THR A 100 -12.43 5.80 14.58
N ILE A 101 -11.60 6.69 14.05
CA ILE A 101 -10.51 7.36 14.74
C ILE A 101 -10.90 8.82 14.97
N ILE A 102 -10.76 9.29 16.19
CA ILE A 102 -10.94 10.71 16.51
C ILE A 102 -9.63 11.43 16.19
N THR A 103 -9.68 12.36 15.24
CA THR A 103 -8.55 13.20 14.83
C THR A 103 -8.77 14.65 15.25
N SER A 104 -7.75 15.49 15.13
CA SER A 104 -7.89 16.95 15.32
C SER A 104 -8.88 17.60 14.35
N SER A 105 -9.11 16.99 13.18
CA SER A 105 -10.09 17.48 12.18
C SER A 105 -11.48 16.82 12.35
N GLY A 106 -11.71 16.04 13.40
CA GLY A 106 -12.97 15.30 13.61
C GLY A 106 -12.84 13.79 13.41
N PRO A 107 -13.97 13.04 13.47
CA PRO A 107 -13.97 11.60 13.32
C PRO A 107 -13.66 11.17 11.87
N THR A 108 -12.76 10.20 11.73
CA THR A 108 -12.38 9.58 10.46
C THR A 108 -12.63 8.08 10.55
N MET A 109 -13.49 7.56 9.69
CA MET A 109 -13.77 6.14 9.52
C MET A 109 -12.84 5.55 8.48
N VAL A 110 -12.14 4.48 8.83
CA VAL A 110 -11.26 3.74 7.93
C VAL A 110 -11.81 2.33 7.72
N MET A 111 -11.85 1.87 6.47
CA MET A 111 -12.49 0.60 6.06
C MET A 111 -11.75 -0.06 4.90
N ALA A 112 -12.08 -1.33 4.63
CA ALA A 112 -11.69 -2.07 3.44
C ALA A 112 -12.91 -2.28 2.51
N PRO A 113 -12.71 -2.51 1.20
CA PRO A 113 -13.82 -2.85 0.30
C PRO A 113 -14.42 -4.21 0.66
N ARG A 114 -15.74 -4.36 0.49
CA ARG A 114 -16.35 -5.69 0.51
C ARG A 114 -15.97 -6.48 -0.73
N CYS A 115 -15.69 -7.78 -0.58
CA CYS A 115 -15.63 -8.72 -1.70
C CYS A 115 -17.02 -9.32 -1.93
N TYR A 116 -17.68 -8.92 -3.01
CA TYR A 116 -19.05 -9.33 -3.33
C TYR A 116 -19.13 -10.70 -4.02
N MET A 117 -18.09 -11.05 -4.79
CA MET A 117 -18.02 -12.29 -5.53
C MET A 117 -16.56 -12.62 -5.83
N PHE A 118 -16.23 -13.91 -5.81
CA PHE A 118 -15.00 -14.44 -6.39
C PHE A 118 -15.30 -15.68 -7.22
N ASP A 119 -14.97 -15.60 -8.50
CA ASP A 119 -14.96 -16.74 -9.42
C ASP A 119 -13.54 -17.30 -9.48
N ARG A 120 -13.37 -18.48 -8.87
CA ARG A 120 -12.07 -19.15 -8.73
C ARG A 120 -11.56 -19.77 -10.03
N ASP A 121 -12.45 -20.15 -10.94
CA ASP A 121 -12.05 -20.78 -12.21
C ASP A 121 -11.35 -19.77 -13.12
N THR A 122 -11.83 -18.54 -13.07
CA THR A 122 -11.36 -17.47 -13.95
C THR A 122 -10.59 -16.38 -13.21
N HIS A 123 -10.40 -16.52 -11.90
CA HIS A 123 -9.73 -15.58 -11.00
C HIS A 123 -10.26 -14.15 -11.11
N THR A 124 -11.60 -14.00 -11.18
CA THR A 124 -12.26 -12.68 -11.18
C THR A 124 -12.95 -12.41 -9.87
N GLN A 125 -12.64 -11.25 -9.30
CA GLN A 125 -13.30 -10.73 -8.12
C GLN A 125 -14.16 -9.52 -8.46
N VAL A 126 -15.29 -9.40 -7.76
CA VAL A 126 -16.14 -8.21 -7.78
C VAL A 126 -16.11 -7.60 -6.39
N HIS A 127 -15.65 -6.35 -6.30
CA HIS A 127 -15.48 -5.60 -5.06
C HIS A 127 -16.44 -4.41 -5.00
N GLN A 128 -16.68 -3.94 -3.78
CA GLN A 128 -17.30 -2.65 -3.52
C GLN A 128 -16.53 -1.54 -4.25
N ASP A 129 -17.28 -0.69 -4.97
CA ASP A 129 -16.76 0.57 -5.49
C ASP A 129 -17.00 1.70 -4.50
N PHE A 130 -16.04 2.62 -4.44
CA PHE A 130 -16.13 3.86 -3.69
C PHE A 130 -16.20 4.99 -4.72
N PRO A 131 -17.40 5.34 -5.22
CA PRO A 131 -17.55 6.40 -6.21
C PRO A 131 -17.11 7.74 -5.62
N ASP A 132 -16.71 8.66 -6.51
CA ASP A 132 -16.27 10.01 -6.14
C ASP A 132 -15.08 10.03 -5.17
N THR A 133 -14.19 9.03 -5.27
CA THR A 133 -12.93 8.98 -4.53
C THR A 133 -11.71 9.21 -5.42
N ILE A 134 -10.61 9.62 -4.79
CA ILE A 134 -9.29 9.80 -5.38
C ILE A 134 -8.26 9.10 -4.50
N ASP A 135 -7.25 8.48 -5.11
CA ASP A 135 -6.14 7.90 -4.35
C ASP A 135 -5.25 9.02 -3.77
N LEU A 136 -4.64 8.77 -2.60
CA LEU A 136 -3.86 9.79 -1.90
C LEU A 136 -2.67 10.29 -2.74
N ILE A 137 -2.13 9.47 -3.65
CA ILE A 137 -1.04 9.90 -4.53
C ILE A 137 -1.50 10.88 -5.60
N SER A 138 -2.61 10.61 -6.26
CA SER A 138 -3.23 11.54 -7.21
C SER A 138 -3.66 12.82 -6.49
N LEU A 139 -4.20 12.72 -5.28
CA LEU A 139 -4.58 13.87 -4.47
C LEU A 139 -3.37 14.75 -4.11
N LEU A 140 -2.27 14.14 -3.65
CA LEU A 140 -1.02 14.83 -3.29
C LEU A 140 -0.37 15.56 -4.47
N GLN A 141 -0.71 15.17 -5.69
CA GLN A 141 -0.21 15.77 -6.93
C GLN A 141 -1.23 16.73 -7.57
N SER A 142 -2.43 16.84 -7.00
CA SER A 142 -3.48 17.70 -7.51
C SER A 142 -3.26 19.16 -7.10
N THR A 143 -3.72 20.08 -7.94
CA THR A 143 -3.76 21.52 -7.60
C THR A 143 -4.79 21.86 -6.52
N ASN A 144 -5.68 20.92 -6.22
CA ASN A 144 -6.80 21.12 -5.29
C ASN A 144 -6.51 20.61 -3.88
N ILE A 145 -5.26 20.20 -3.59
CA ILE A 145 -4.89 19.63 -2.30
C ILE A 145 -5.26 20.53 -1.12
N GLU A 146 -5.04 21.85 -1.22
CA GLU A 146 -5.38 22.81 -0.15
C GLU A 146 -6.90 22.97 0.05
N GLN A 147 -7.69 22.69 -0.99
CA GLN A 147 -9.16 22.70 -0.90
C GLN A 147 -9.70 21.39 -0.30
N ILE A 148 -9.05 20.27 -0.63
CA ILE A 148 -9.48 18.93 -0.19
C ILE A 148 -8.97 18.62 1.22
N LEU A 149 -7.72 19.01 1.53
CA LEU A 149 -7.05 18.82 2.82
C LEU A 149 -6.60 20.17 3.42
N PRO A 150 -7.53 21.08 3.74
CA PRO A 150 -7.19 22.36 4.37
C PRO A 150 -6.55 22.17 5.76
N GLY A 151 -5.76 23.16 6.17
CA GLY A 151 -5.31 23.31 7.56
C GLY A 151 -4.62 22.06 8.14
N SER A 152 -5.13 21.57 9.28
CA SER A 152 -4.57 20.39 9.97
C SER A 152 -4.98 19.05 9.33
N SER A 153 -5.80 19.06 8.28
CA SER A 153 -6.38 17.85 7.69
C SER A 153 -5.34 16.88 7.16
N SER A 154 -4.23 17.37 6.60
CA SER A 154 -3.11 16.53 6.17
C SER A 154 -2.52 15.71 7.33
N ARG A 155 -2.29 16.34 8.50
CA ARG A 155 -1.82 15.62 9.68
C ARG A 155 -2.88 14.63 10.20
N SER A 156 -4.15 15.02 10.20
CA SER A 156 -5.27 14.18 10.62
C SER A 156 -5.41 12.92 9.75
N VAL A 157 -5.24 13.03 8.42
CA VAL A 157 -5.22 11.87 7.51
C VAL A 157 -4.08 10.92 7.87
N GLY A 158 -2.86 11.47 8.05
CA GLY A 158 -1.72 10.68 8.51
C GLY A 158 -2.05 9.94 9.82
N TYR A 159 -2.55 10.67 10.82
CA TYR A 159 -2.91 10.12 12.13
C TYR A 159 -3.95 9.00 12.03
N ALA A 160 -4.98 9.17 11.19
CA ALA A 160 -5.98 8.14 10.96
C ALA A 160 -5.36 6.88 10.34
N LEU A 161 -4.51 7.03 9.31
CA LEU A 161 -3.84 5.90 8.66
C LEU A 161 -2.91 5.14 9.62
N GLY A 162 -2.11 5.88 10.41
CA GLY A 162 -1.22 5.27 11.39
C GLY A 162 -1.99 4.53 12.48
N SER A 163 -3.06 5.16 12.99
CA SER A 163 -3.90 4.58 14.03
C SER A 163 -4.61 3.31 13.55
N TRP A 164 -5.14 3.33 12.33
CA TRP A 164 -5.75 2.15 11.72
C TRP A 164 -4.73 1.04 11.50
N LEU A 165 -3.51 1.35 11.03
CA LEU A 165 -2.50 0.32 10.78
C LEU A 165 -2.03 -0.33 12.08
N ARG A 166 -1.87 0.45 13.17
CA ARG A 166 -1.63 -0.11 14.51
C ARG A 166 -2.78 -1.04 14.92
N PHE A 167 -4.02 -0.58 14.77
CA PHE A 167 -5.20 -1.41 15.08
C PHE A 167 -5.16 -2.72 14.29
N PHE A 168 -4.95 -2.66 12.98
CA PHE A 168 -4.90 -3.82 12.09
C PHE A 168 -3.81 -4.82 12.50
N HIS A 169 -2.58 -4.35 12.73
CA HIS A 169 -1.47 -5.20 13.19
C HIS A 169 -1.75 -5.85 14.55
N ASN A 170 -2.41 -5.15 15.46
CA ASN A 170 -2.73 -5.70 16.78
C ASN A 170 -3.89 -6.70 16.70
N TRP A 171 -4.97 -6.33 16.00
CA TRP A 171 -6.15 -7.16 15.80
C TRP A 171 -5.79 -8.50 15.15
N THR A 172 -5.02 -8.48 14.06
CA THR A 172 -4.57 -9.72 13.39
C THR A 172 -3.64 -10.60 14.25
N SER A 173 -3.02 -10.03 15.29
CA SER A 173 -2.19 -10.76 16.26
C SER A 173 -3.00 -11.33 17.44
N GLU A 174 -4.27 -10.96 17.62
CA GLU A 174 -5.09 -11.48 18.71
C GLU A 174 -5.28 -12.99 18.61
N PRO A 175 -5.38 -13.74 19.74
CA PRO A 175 -5.61 -15.17 19.72
C PRO A 175 -6.84 -15.59 18.90
N ALA A 176 -7.89 -14.76 18.88
CA ALA A 176 -9.10 -14.97 18.08
C ALA A 176 -8.84 -15.05 16.57
N GLN A 177 -7.76 -14.43 16.07
CA GLN A 177 -7.39 -14.42 14.66
C GLN A 177 -6.40 -15.53 14.26
N ALA A 178 -6.25 -16.58 15.08
CA ALA A 178 -5.33 -17.68 14.80
C ALA A 178 -5.58 -18.39 13.46
N GLU A 179 -6.85 -18.66 13.12
CA GLU A 179 -7.19 -19.28 11.84
C GLU A 179 -6.92 -18.34 10.66
N LEU A 180 -7.18 -17.03 10.81
CA LEU A 180 -6.82 -16.05 9.78
C LEU A 180 -5.31 -16.06 9.52
N ARG A 181 -4.47 -16.08 10.57
CA ARG A 181 -3.02 -16.18 10.42
C ARG A 181 -2.60 -17.45 9.70
N LYS A 182 -3.22 -18.58 10.03
CA LYS A 182 -2.96 -19.86 9.36
C LYS A 182 -3.38 -19.85 7.88
N SER A 183 -4.45 -19.16 7.53
CA SER A 183 -4.91 -19.02 6.14
C SER A 183 -4.06 -18.05 5.32
N ILE A 184 -3.53 -16.98 5.92
CA ILE A 184 -2.72 -15.96 5.24
C ILE A 184 -1.23 -16.32 5.18
N GLY A 185 -0.70 -17.00 6.21
CA GLY A 185 0.70 -17.40 6.29
C GLY A 185 1.26 -18.07 5.02
N PRO A 186 0.50 -18.96 4.34
CA PRO A 186 0.90 -19.60 3.09
C PRO A 186 1.00 -18.69 1.85
N ASN A 187 0.81 -17.37 1.94
CA ASN A 187 0.99 -16.46 0.80
C ASN A 187 2.48 -16.27 0.43
N GLU A 188 3.18 -17.38 0.17
CA GLU A 188 4.61 -17.42 -0.11
C GLU A 188 4.95 -16.71 -1.42
N GLY A 189 4.06 -16.78 -2.41
CA GLY A 189 4.23 -16.09 -3.70
C GLY A 189 4.44 -14.58 -3.52
N MET A 190 3.59 -13.93 -2.73
CA MET A 190 3.73 -12.49 -2.48
C MET A 190 4.89 -12.16 -1.54
N ARG A 191 5.24 -13.04 -0.59
CA ARG A 191 6.44 -12.89 0.26
C ARG A 191 7.72 -12.92 -0.56
N ARG A 192 7.86 -13.91 -1.45
CA ARG A 192 8.98 -14.04 -2.37
C ARG A 192 9.04 -12.86 -3.33
N LEU A 193 7.90 -12.43 -3.88
CA LEU A 193 7.82 -11.26 -4.75
C LEU A 193 8.28 -10.00 -4.01
N LYS A 194 7.73 -9.72 -2.82
CA LYS A 194 8.07 -8.53 -2.03
C LYS A 194 9.56 -8.52 -1.70
N CYS A 195 10.13 -9.67 -1.33
CA CYS A 195 11.56 -9.83 -1.12
C CYS A 195 12.38 -9.54 -2.39
N LEU A 196 11.99 -10.11 -3.54
CA LEU A 196 12.67 -9.92 -4.82
C LEU A 196 12.74 -8.44 -5.24
N ILE A 197 11.61 -7.74 -5.19
CA ILE A 197 11.51 -6.34 -5.63
C ILE A 197 12.09 -5.34 -4.62
N THR A 198 12.41 -5.79 -3.40
CA THR A 198 13.06 -4.99 -2.35
C THR A 198 14.49 -5.45 -2.13
N TYR A 199 14.71 -6.38 -1.20
CA TYR A 199 16.02 -6.89 -0.79
C TYR A 199 16.75 -7.68 -1.89
N GLY A 200 16.04 -8.19 -2.89
CA GLY A 200 16.63 -8.77 -4.09
C GLY A 200 17.25 -7.76 -5.05
N SER A 201 16.81 -6.50 -5.01
CA SER A 201 17.09 -5.51 -6.05
C SER A 201 17.87 -4.27 -5.59
N PHE A 202 17.78 -3.86 -4.32
CA PHE A 202 18.28 -2.53 -3.90
C PHE A 202 19.80 -2.34 -4.09
N ILE A 203 20.62 -3.37 -3.84
CA ILE A 203 22.08 -3.27 -4.05
C ILE A 203 22.39 -3.08 -5.53
N GLU A 204 21.76 -3.86 -6.41
CA GLU A 204 21.92 -3.75 -7.86
C GLU A 204 21.57 -2.35 -8.37
N ILE A 205 20.53 -1.73 -7.79
CA ILE A 205 20.15 -0.34 -8.11
C ILE A 205 21.25 0.63 -7.70
N LEU A 206 21.75 0.52 -6.46
CA LEU A 206 22.84 1.37 -5.98
C LEU A 206 24.11 1.21 -6.83
N GLU A 207 24.43 -0.01 -7.29
CA GLU A 207 25.61 -0.29 -8.12
C GLU A 207 25.61 0.42 -9.49
N ARG A 208 24.45 0.92 -9.95
CA ARG A 208 24.38 1.80 -11.13
C ARG A 208 25.05 3.16 -10.89
N HIS A 209 25.23 3.51 -9.63
CA HIS A 209 25.88 4.74 -9.15
C HIS A 209 26.91 4.33 -8.07
N PRO A 210 28.09 3.84 -8.45
CA PRO A 210 29.06 3.20 -7.55
C PRO A 210 29.45 4.04 -6.31
N GLU A 211 29.40 5.37 -6.41
CA GLU A 211 29.60 6.32 -5.32
C GLU A 211 28.62 6.11 -4.15
N THR A 212 27.47 5.50 -4.42
CA THR A 212 26.48 5.16 -3.40
C THR A 212 26.84 3.86 -2.66
N VAL A 213 27.68 2.98 -3.21
CA VAL A 213 28.01 1.68 -2.57
C VAL A 213 29.39 1.69 -1.91
N GLU A 214 30.29 2.56 -2.37
CA GLU A 214 31.66 2.68 -1.86
C GLU A 214 31.70 2.85 -0.34
N GLY A 215 32.52 2.03 0.34
CA GLY A 215 32.62 2.03 1.81
C GLY A 215 31.46 1.39 2.58
N HIS A 216 30.36 1.00 1.92
CA HIS A 216 29.15 0.48 2.58
C HIS A 216 28.75 -0.94 2.16
N ARG A 217 29.39 -1.50 1.13
CA ARG A 217 29.06 -2.80 0.52
C ARG A 217 28.83 -3.92 1.53
N GLU A 218 29.77 -4.13 2.46
CA GLU A 218 29.67 -5.22 3.44
C GLU A 218 28.42 -5.08 4.33
N THR A 219 28.11 -3.86 4.77
CA THR A 219 26.91 -3.59 5.58
C THR A 219 25.63 -3.81 4.77
N LEU A 220 25.58 -3.33 3.52
CA LEU A 220 24.43 -3.52 2.65
C LEU A 220 24.17 -5.01 2.38
N GLU A 221 25.25 -5.79 2.20
CA GLU A 221 25.19 -7.24 2.00
C GLU A 221 24.71 -8.00 3.25
N ALA A 222 25.16 -7.58 4.43
CA ALA A 222 24.68 -8.12 5.70
C ALA A 222 23.17 -7.85 5.88
N VAL A 223 22.72 -6.63 5.60
CA VAL A 223 21.29 -6.27 5.63
C VAL A 223 20.49 -7.12 4.64
N ARG A 224 20.97 -7.24 3.40
CA ARG A 224 20.32 -8.07 2.36
C ARG A 224 20.14 -9.50 2.85
N SER A 225 21.19 -10.09 3.41
CA SER A 225 21.18 -11.48 3.87
C SER A 225 20.23 -11.68 5.05
N ALA A 226 20.29 -10.79 6.05
CA ALA A 226 19.42 -10.84 7.22
C ALA A 226 17.94 -10.67 6.83
N MET A 227 17.63 -9.70 5.98
CA MET A 227 16.24 -9.44 5.59
C MET A 227 15.69 -10.50 4.64
N LYS A 228 16.52 -11.08 3.75
CA LYS A 228 16.10 -12.26 2.97
C LYS A 228 15.73 -13.43 3.87
N TYR A 229 16.55 -13.70 4.89
CA TYR A 229 16.23 -14.71 5.89
C TYR A 229 14.89 -14.41 6.57
N GLU A 230 14.61 -13.16 6.95
CA GLU A 230 13.31 -12.77 7.54
C GLU A 230 12.11 -13.07 6.62
N PHE A 231 12.26 -12.90 5.29
CA PHE A 231 11.24 -13.27 4.31
C PHE A 231 11.10 -14.78 4.11
N GLU A 232 12.12 -15.57 4.43
CA GLU A 232 12.11 -17.04 4.32
C GLU A 232 11.63 -17.74 5.61
N ARG A 233 11.74 -17.06 6.76
CA ARG A 233 11.29 -17.59 8.06
C ARG A 233 9.83 -18.02 8.02
N GLU A 234 9.52 -19.16 8.64
CA GLU A 234 8.15 -19.66 8.71
C GLU A 234 7.19 -18.65 9.39
N PRO A 235 5.93 -18.59 8.94
CA PRO A 235 4.91 -17.67 9.46
C PRO A 235 4.19 -18.27 10.68
N THR A 236 4.92 -18.56 11.75
CA THR A 236 4.40 -19.35 12.88
C THR A 236 3.87 -18.52 14.05
N GLU A 237 4.61 -17.50 14.51
CA GLU A 237 4.27 -16.76 15.73
C GLU A 237 4.33 -15.25 15.51
N CYS A 238 3.26 -14.56 15.91
CA CYS A 238 3.25 -13.10 15.98
C CYS A 238 4.09 -12.63 17.16
N ASP A 239 4.77 -11.51 16.95
CA ASP A 239 5.48 -10.78 17.98
C ASP A 239 5.32 -9.26 17.73
N ASP A 240 6.09 -8.44 18.45
CA ASP A 240 6.03 -6.98 18.32
C ASP A 240 6.42 -6.48 16.92
N ILE A 241 7.22 -7.24 16.17
CA ILE A 241 7.78 -6.87 14.87
C ILE A 241 7.21 -7.67 13.70
N ARG A 242 6.63 -8.86 13.92
CA ARG A 242 6.12 -9.78 12.90
C ARG A 242 4.65 -10.12 13.13
N GLY A 243 3.90 -10.17 12.04
CA GLY A 243 2.49 -10.55 12.03
C GLY A 243 1.89 -10.46 10.64
N ILE A 244 0.56 -10.44 10.55
CA ILE A 244 -0.08 -10.12 9.27
C ILE A 244 0.17 -8.64 8.96
N ILE A 245 0.59 -8.38 7.74
CA ILE A 245 0.77 -7.06 7.15
C ILE A 245 -0.09 -6.97 5.88
N HIS A 246 -0.46 -5.75 5.49
CA HIS A 246 -1.05 -5.49 4.17
C HIS A 246 -0.05 -5.84 3.06
N GLY A 247 1.25 -5.65 3.29
CA GLY A 247 2.34 -6.01 2.38
C GLY A 247 2.55 -5.04 1.24
N ASP A 248 1.54 -4.24 0.91
CA ASP A 248 1.60 -3.12 -0.03
C ASP A 248 0.90 -1.87 0.51
N PHE A 249 1.20 -1.50 1.75
CA PHE A 249 0.62 -0.32 2.40
C PHE A 249 1.35 0.97 1.99
N TRP A 250 0.91 1.61 0.91
CA TRP A 250 1.43 2.90 0.44
C TRP A 250 0.27 3.82 0.05
N ALA A 251 0.57 5.10 -0.18
CA ALA A 251 -0.47 6.11 -0.40
C ALA A 251 -1.32 5.86 -1.66
N GLY A 252 -0.83 5.10 -2.65
CA GLY A 252 -1.63 4.73 -3.83
C GLY A 252 -2.80 3.79 -3.53
N ASN A 253 -2.71 3.04 -2.42
CA ASN A 253 -3.73 2.10 -1.96
C ASN A 253 -4.68 2.71 -0.90
N VAL A 254 -4.66 4.04 -0.76
CA VAL A 254 -5.54 4.78 0.15
C VAL A 254 -6.46 5.68 -0.67
N LEU A 255 -7.76 5.44 -0.61
CA LEU A 255 -8.78 6.27 -1.24
C LEU A 255 -9.39 7.26 -0.23
N LEU A 256 -9.60 8.48 -0.70
CA LEU A 256 -10.26 9.57 0.03
C LEU A 256 -11.41 10.13 -0.83
N PRO A 257 -12.46 10.69 -0.22
CA PRO A 257 -13.46 11.48 -0.93
C PRO A 257 -12.79 12.57 -1.76
N ASN A 258 -13.22 12.72 -3.01
CA ASN A 258 -12.83 13.82 -3.87
C ASN A 258 -13.67 15.07 -3.57
N SER A 259 -13.79 15.39 -2.27
CA SER A 259 -14.49 16.54 -1.73
C SER A 259 -13.74 17.04 -0.48
N PRO A 260 -13.92 18.30 -0.08
CA PRO A 260 -13.26 18.85 1.11
C PRO A 260 -13.46 17.98 2.35
N CYS A 261 -12.36 17.70 3.05
CA CYS A 261 -12.38 17.09 4.37
C CYS A 261 -13.14 18.02 5.35
N HIS A 262 -14.04 17.47 6.16
CA HIS A 262 -14.78 18.28 7.11
C HIS A 262 -13.84 18.74 8.25
N GLU A 263 -13.68 20.05 8.47
CA GLU A 263 -12.82 20.62 9.52
C GLU A 263 -13.55 20.96 10.84
N THR A 264 -14.75 20.47 11.07
CA THR A 264 -15.58 20.90 12.22
C THR A 264 -15.82 19.78 13.23
N THR A 265 -15.88 20.14 14.51
CA THR A 265 -16.24 19.27 15.66
C THR A 265 -17.68 18.76 15.61
N ALA A 266 -18.45 19.14 14.59
CA ALA A 266 -19.78 18.61 14.33
C ALA A 266 -20.01 18.40 12.82
N PRO A 267 -19.83 17.17 12.32
CA PRO A 267 -20.54 16.67 11.17
C PRO A 267 -21.47 15.51 11.60
N GLN A 268 -22.62 15.38 10.93
CA GLN A 268 -23.48 14.20 11.10
C GLN A 268 -22.82 12.91 10.57
N GLU A 269 -21.73 13.01 9.77
CA GLU A 269 -21.00 11.87 9.20
C GLU A 269 -19.46 12.03 9.31
N PRO A 270 -18.71 10.94 9.58
CA PRO A 270 -17.26 10.95 9.64
C PRO A 270 -16.61 11.07 8.26
N ASN A 271 -15.39 11.62 8.20
CA ASN A 271 -14.53 11.53 7.02
C ASN A 271 -14.25 10.04 6.73
N LYS A 272 -14.18 9.62 5.46
CA LYS A 272 -14.05 8.21 5.08
C LYS A 272 -12.70 7.98 4.40
N LEU A 273 -11.97 6.95 4.80
CA LEU A 273 -10.77 6.46 4.11
C LEU A 273 -10.99 4.99 3.78
N ALA A 274 -10.67 4.58 2.54
CA ALA A 274 -10.71 3.17 2.16
C ALA A 274 -9.31 2.68 1.81
N ILE A 275 -8.95 1.51 2.36
CA ILE A 275 -7.67 0.85 2.11
C ILE A 275 -7.96 -0.33 1.19
N ILE A 276 -7.35 -0.30 0.01
CA ILE A 276 -7.63 -1.21 -1.10
C ILE A 276 -6.40 -2.05 -1.46
N ASP A 277 -6.59 -2.99 -2.38
CA ASP A 277 -5.54 -3.82 -2.96
C ASP A 277 -4.83 -4.75 -1.96
N TRP A 278 -5.60 -5.68 -1.42
CA TRP A 278 -5.18 -6.60 -0.36
C TRP A 278 -4.50 -7.87 -0.89
N GLU A 279 -4.14 -7.94 -2.17
CA GLU A 279 -3.54 -9.15 -2.77
C GLU A 279 -2.14 -9.48 -2.22
N ASN A 280 -1.42 -8.47 -1.72
CA ASN A 280 -0.11 -8.63 -1.10
C ASN A 280 -0.17 -8.95 0.40
N VAL A 281 -1.38 -9.16 0.94
CA VAL A 281 -1.57 -9.51 2.35
C VAL A 281 -0.76 -10.76 2.70
N GLN A 282 0.03 -10.68 3.75
CA GLN A 282 0.97 -11.75 4.06
C GLN A 282 1.38 -11.72 5.53
N PHE A 283 1.97 -12.81 5.99
CA PHE A 283 2.72 -12.79 7.23
C PHE A 283 4.13 -12.24 6.97
N GLY A 284 4.52 -11.19 7.70
CA GLY A 284 5.80 -10.52 7.49
C GLY A 284 6.16 -9.52 8.59
N HIS A 285 7.25 -8.80 8.34
CA HIS A 285 7.76 -7.78 9.25
C HIS A 285 6.92 -6.49 9.12
N ARG A 286 6.37 -5.97 10.24
CA ARG A 286 5.49 -4.79 10.30
C ARG A 286 6.11 -3.52 9.71
N ALA A 287 7.43 -3.40 9.81
CA ALA A 287 8.22 -2.36 9.14
C ALA A 287 8.02 -2.27 7.62
N VAL A 288 7.55 -3.33 6.94
CA VAL A 288 7.20 -3.28 5.52
C VAL A 288 6.09 -2.28 5.25
N ASP A 289 5.00 -2.31 6.03
CA ASP A 289 3.86 -1.41 5.86
C ASP A 289 4.19 0.00 6.35
N ILE A 290 4.83 0.12 7.52
CA ILE A 290 5.21 1.42 8.10
C ILE A 290 6.21 2.12 7.17
N GLY A 291 7.27 1.39 6.77
CA GLY A 291 8.32 1.92 5.93
C GLY A 291 7.87 2.22 4.51
N GLY A 292 6.96 1.39 3.95
CA GLY A 292 6.35 1.62 2.64
C GLY A 292 5.62 2.96 2.58
N MET A 293 4.71 3.22 3.52
CA MET A 293 3.98 4.49 3.60
C MET A 293 4.92 5.69 3.77
N LEU A 294 5.89 5.61 4.70
CA LEU A 294 6.81 6.71 4.98
C LEU A 294 7.73 7.03 3.80
N ALA A 295 8.28 6.01 3.14
CA ALA A 295 9.12 6.19 1.97
C ALA A 295 8.35 6.80 0.81
N ASP A 296 7.12 6.34 0.59
CA ASP A 296 6.28 6.82 -0.49
C ASP A 296 5.90 8.30 -0.30
N LEU A 297 5.50 8.70 0.92
CA LEU A 297 5.23 10.12 1.23
C LEU A 297 6.50 10.99 1.10
N TYR A 298 7.65 10.50 1.57
CA TYR A 298 8.92 11.21 1.46
C TYR A 298 9.36 11.37 0.00
N GLU A 299 9.15 10.35 -0.83
CA GLU A 299 9.43 10.43 -2.27
C GLU A 299 8.69 11.60 -2.93
N ARG A 300 7.43 11.84 -2.53
CA ARG A 300 6.63 12.96 -3.08
C ARG A 300 7.15 14.31 -2.58
N LYS A 301 7.56 14.38 -1.31
CA LYS A 301 8.25 15.58 -0.80
C LYS A 301 9.53 15.84 -1.58
N HIS A 302 10.38 14.82 -1.74
CA HIS A 302 11.67 14.98 -2.40
C HIS A 302 11.50 15.36 -3.86
N PHE A 303 10.81 14.53 -4.65
CA PHE A 303 10.75 14.70 -6.10
C PHE A 303 9.80 15.78 -6.58
N LYS A 304 8.69 16.01 -5.87
CA LYS A 304 7.62 16.92 -6.31
C LYS A 304 7.35 18.10 -5.37
N ASP A 305 8.11 18.21 -4.27
CA ASP A 305 7.96 19.26 -3.25
C ASP A 305 6.55 19.39 -2.68
N VAL A 306 5.85 18.27 -2.54
CA VAL A 306 4.49 18.24 -1.97
C VAL A 306 4.53 18.67 -0.50
N ALA A 307 3.92 19.83 -0.20
CA ALA A 307 3.95 20.43 1.15
C ALA A 307 3.28 19.53 2.20
N ALA A 308 2.18 18.86 1.85
CA ALA A 308 1.41 18.01 2.74
C ALA A 308 2.11 16.70 3.15
N SER A 309 3.13 16.25 2.41
CA SER A 309 3.81 14.98 2.66
C SER A 309 4.38 14.87 4.07
N ILE A 310 5.11 15.89 4.55
CA ILE A 310 5.73 15.85 5.88
C ILE A 310 4.69 15.87 7.01
N PRO A 311 3.67 16.75 6.99
CA PRO A 311 2.55 16.68 7.93
C PRO A 311 1.86 15.32 7.98
N ILE A 312 1.59 14.68 6.83
CA ILE A 312 0.99 13.33 6.78
C ILE A 312 1.94 12.32 7.43
N MET A 313 3.23 12.32 7.10
CA MET A 313 4.22 11.42 7.71
C MET A 313 4.26 11.56 9.24
N GLN A 314 4.29 12.80 9.74
CA GLN A 314 4.31 13.06 11.18
C GLN A 314 3.04 12.56 11.86
N GLY A 315 1.87 12.86 11.26
CA GLY A 315 0.60 12.32 11.73
C GLY A 315 0.58 10.80 11.72
N PHE A 316 1.10 10.17 10.67
CA PHE A 316 1.17 8.71 10.54
C PHE A 316 2.00 8.05 11.64
N ILE A 317 3.19 8.60 11.93
CA ILE A 317 4.04 8.10 13.01
C ILE A 317 3.35 8.28 14.37
N GLU A 318 2.76 9.45 14.61
CA GLU A 318 2.01 9.74 15.85
C GLU A 318 0.81 8.80 16.01
N GLY A 319 0.05 8.59 14.93
CA GLY A 319 -1.12 7.72 14.89
C GLY A 319 -0.76 6.26 15.11
N TYR A 320 0.31 5.77 14.49
CA TYR A 320 0.81 4.41 14.75
C TYR A 320 1.32 4.27 16.18
N GLY A 321 1.86 5.35 16.76
CA GLY A 321 2.30 5.40 18.15
C GLY A 321 3.72 4.87 18.36
N PRO A 322 4.13 4.69 19.63
CA PRO A 322 5.51 4.36 19.97
C PRO A 322 5.92 3.01 19.39
N LEU A 323 7.12 2.96 18.81
CA LEU A 323 7.74 1.75 18.31
C LEU A 323 8.76 1.23 19.32
N SER A 324 8.94 -0.09 19.37
CA SER A 324 10.16 -0.65 19.98
C SER A 324 11.38 -0.13 19.22
N GLU A 325 12.52 -0.04 19.91
CA GLU A 325 13.75 0.44 19.28
C GLU A 325 14.16 -0.43 18.08
N GLU A 326 13.94 -1.75 18.18
CA GLU A 326 14.12 -2.68 17.07
C GLU A 326 13.20 -2.37 15.88
N LEU A 327 11.90 -2.19 16.11
CA LEU A 327 10.95 -1.87 15.03
C LEU A 327 11.23 -0.51 14.39
N ALA A 328 11.69 0.48 15.16
CA ALA A 328 12.06 1.80 14.64
C ALA A 328 13.26 1.72 13.68
N PHE A 329 14.32 0.99 14.06
CA PHE A 329 15.47 0.79 13.18
C PHE A 329 15.14 -0.07 11.96
N SER A 330 14.37 -1.15 12.12
CA SER A 330 13.89 -1.95 10.98
C SER A 330 13.04 -1.10 10.03
N THR A 331 12.15 -0.26 10.56
CA THR A 331 11.37 0.70 9.77
C THR A 331 12.28 1.62 8.96
N ALA A 332 13.33 2.20 9.57
CA ALA A 332 14.27 3.03 8.85
C ALA A 332 14.98 2.28 7.70
N ILE A 333 15.40 1.03 7.93
CA ILE A 333 15.98 0.18 6.88
C ILE A 333 14.97 -0.03 5.74
N HIS A 334 13.72 -0.38 6.05
CA HIS A 334 12.67 -0.58 5.06
C HIS A 334 12.34 0.71 4.28
N VAL A 335 12.33 1.87 4.94
CA VAL A 335 12.19 3.17 4.26
C VAL A 335 13.32 3.35 3.26
N GLY A 336 14.56 3.11 3.68
CA GLY A 336 15.73 3.25 2.81
C GLY A 336 15.70 2.35 1.58
N VAL A 337 15.35 1.07 1.78
CA VAL A 337 15.18 0.11 0.67
C VAL A 337 14.08 0.56 -0.28
N HIS A 338 12.92 0.99 0.22
CA HIS A 338 11.81 1.42 -0.62
C HIS A 338 12.15 2.67 -1.45
N LEU A 339 12.87 3.63 -0.86
CA LEU A 339 13.37 4.82 -1.56
C LEU A 339 14.31 4.46 -2.71
N ILE A 340 15.21 3.50 -2.50
CA ILE A 340 16.10 2.99 -3.56
C ILE A 340 15.28 2.28 -4.66
N CYS A 341 14.38 1.38 -4.25
CA CYS A 341 13.60 0.55 -5.17
C CYS A 341 12.60 1.34 -6.04
N TRP A 342 12.32 2.61 -5.72
CA TRP A 342 11.65 3.54 -6.65
C TRP A 342 12.25 3.48 -8.06
N TYR A 343 13.59 3.36 -8.16
CA TYR A 343 14.30 3.33 -9.43
C TYR A 343 13.85 2.19 -10.36
N TYR A 344 13.38 1.07 -9.81
CA TYR A 344 12.86 -0.09 -10.56
C TYR A 344 11.33 -0.18 -10.63
N ARG A 345 10.60 0.68 -9.90
CA ARG A 345 9.14 0.82 -10.03
C ARG A 345 8.71 1.58 -11.29
N ARG A 346 9.65 2.26 -11.98
CA ARG A 346 9.44 2.91 -13.29
C ARG A 346 9.78 1.98 -14.46
N ASP A 347 9.39 2.36 -15.67
CA ASP A 347 9.94 1.73 -16.88
C ASP A 347 11.46 1.95 -16.92
N ARG A 348 12.22 0.85 -16.89
CA ARG A 348 13.69 0.84 -16.84
C ARG A 348 14.33 1.38 -18.11
N ASN A 349 13.61 1.31 -19.23
CA ASN A 349 14.07 1.78 -20.54
C ASN A 349 13.71 3.24 -20.79
N ALA A 350 12.83 3.83 -19.97
CA ALA A 350 12.53 5.25 -20.05
C ALA A 350 13.69 6.10 -19.47
N PRO A 351 13.87 7.34 -19.94
CA PRO A 351 14.73 8.32 -19.28
C PRO A 351 14.36 8.51 -17.81
N LEU A 352 15.33 8.95 -16.99
CA LEU A 352 15.02 9.33 -15.62
C LEU A 352 14.01 10.48 -15.60
N PRO A 353 12.92 10.37 -14.82
CA PRO A 353 11.89 11.41 -14.75
C PRO A 353 12.36 12.66 -14.00
N TYR A 354 13.53 12.61 -13.35
CA TYR A 354 14.11 13.70 -12.56
C TYR A 354 15.61 13.83 -12.83
N PRO A 355 16.20 15.02 -12.61
CA PRO A 355 17.64 15.23 -12.76
C PRO A 355 18.47 14.27 -11.89
N LEU A 356 19.60 13.82 -12.43
CA LEU A 356 20.48 12.85 -11.77
C LEU A 356 20.90 13.26 -10.34
N PRO A 357 21.29 14.51 -10.03
CA PRO A 357 21.63 14.89 -8.65
C PRO A 357 20.48 14.62 -7.68
N LYS A 358 19.24 14.93 -8.07
CA LYS A 358 18.05 14.69 -7.27
C LYS A 358 17.79 13.19 -7.06
N VAL A 359 18.10 12.36 -8.05
CA VAL A 359 18.03 10.90 -7.92
C VAL A 359 19.11 10.39 -6.97
N LEU A 360 20.36 10.85 -7.12
CA LEU A 360 21.47 10.48 -6.25
C LEU A 360 21.23 10.86 -4.79
N ASP A 361 20.59 12.00 -4.52
CA ASP A 361 20.23 12.42 -3.16
C ASP A 361 19.33 11.37 -2.47
N VAL A 362 18.31 10.84 -3.17
CA VAL A 362 17.41 9.82 -2.63
C VAL A 362 18.09 8.46 -2.50
N LEU A 363 18.94 8.07 -3.45
CA LEU A 363 19.70 6.82 -3.36
C LEU A 363 20.68 6.85 -2.18
N THR A 364 21.37 7.98 -2.00
CA THR A 364 22.31 8.22 -0.90
C THR A 364 21.58 8.22 0.44
N LEU A 365 20.46 8.94 0.55
CA LEU A 365 19.64 8.95 1.76
C LEU A 365 19.09 7.56 2.08
N GLY A 366 18.60 6.84 1.08
CA GLY A 366 18.07 5.49 1.26
C GLY A 366 19.14 4.52 1.76
N ARG A 367 20.36 4.59 1.20
CA ARG A 367 21.52 3.86 1.72
C ARG A 367 21.83 4.25 3.16
N ASP A 368 21.86 5.55 3.46
CA ASP A 368 22.20 6.02 4.80
C ASP A 368 21.19 5.54 5.84
N PHE A 369 19.89 5.52 5.52
CA PHE A 369 18.88 4.92 6.38
C PHE A 369 19.13 3.42 6.61
N ILE A 370 19.56 2.69 5.59
CA ILE A 370 19.91 1.26 5.74
C ILE A 370 21.12 1.10 6.65
N VAL A 371 22.22 1.79 6.36
CA VAL A 371 23.49 1.65 7.09
C VAL A 371 23.34 2.10 8.54
N ARG A 372 22.74 3.28 8.77
CA ARG A 372 22.52 3.85 10.11
C ARG A 372 21.48 3.07 10.90
N GLY A 373 20.46 2.54 10.22
CA GLY A 373 19.48 1.64 10.81
C GLY A 373 20.15 0.35 11.30
N TRP A 374 21.01 -0.24 10.48
CA TRP A 374 21.74 -1.45 10.81
C TRP A 374 22.72 -1.25 11.98
N THR A 375 23.43 -0.13 12.02
CA THR A 375 24.36 0.21 13.12
C THR A 375 23.67 0.82 14.35
N LYS A 376 22.33 0.96 14.32
CA LYS A 376 21.51 1.53 15.39
C LYS A 376 21.93 2.94 15.82
N ASP A 377 22.29 3.78 14.85
CA ASP A 377 22.78 5.15 15.08
C ASP A 377 21.61 6.13 15.38
N LYS A 378 21.08 6.06 16.60
CA LYS A 378 19.96 6.91 17.03
C LYS A 378 20.27 8.41 16.93
N THR A 379 21.52 8.80 17.19
CA THR A 379 21.95 10.20 17.14
C THR A 379 21.83 10.76 15.74
N TRP A 380 22.27 10.01 14.72
CA TRP A 380 22.13 10.41 13.32
C TRP A 380 20.66 10.58 12.91
N PHE A 381 19.78 9.67 13.35
CA PHE A 381 18.34 9.77 13.05
C PHE A 381 17.67 10.97 13.74
N GLY A 382 18.19 11.45 14.87
CA GLY A 382 17.64 12.60 15.60
C GLY A 382 17.56 13.89 14.78
N SER A 383 18.39 14.02 13.73
CA SER A 383 18.37 15.15 12.78
C SER A 383 17.70 14.83 11.43
N SER A 384 17.19 13.61 11.26
CA SER A 384 16.61 13.14 10.00
C SER A 384 15.09 13.38 9.93
N VAL A 385 14.50 13.21 8.75
CA VAL A 385 13.03 13.19 8.60
C VAL A 385 12.35 12.05 9.38
N LEU A 386 13.10 11.01 9.74
CA LEU A 386 12.63 9.87 10.53
C LEU A 386 12.82 10.08 12.04
N ALA A 387 13.32 11.23 12.50
CA ALA A 387 13.48 11.54 13.92
C ALA A 387 12.23 11.21 14.77
N PRO A 388 10.98 11.44 14.31
CA PRO A 388 9.79 11.10 15.09
C PRO A 388 9.67 9.61 15.44
N LEU A 389 10.22 8.68 14.65
CA LEU A 389 10.24 7.24 14.97
C LEU A 389 11.03 6.94 16.27
N PHE A 390 11.96 7.84 16.63
CA PHE A 390 12.92 7.66 17.72
C PHE A 390 12.66 8.58 18.91
N ALA A 391 11.65 9.46 18.80
CA ALA A 391 11.34 10.52 19.76
C ALA A 391 10.61 10.02 21.03
N CYS A 392 10.08 8.79 21.02
CA CYS A 392 9.46 8.19 22.19
C CYS A 392 10.50 7.45 23.05
N LYS A 393 10.76 7.99 24.26
CA LYS A 393 11.21 7.24 25.44
C LYS A 393 10.44 7.75 26.64
#